data_AF-A0A7J7PN72-F1
#
_entry.id   AF-A0A7J7PN72-F1
#
_cell.length_a   1.000
_cell.length_b   1.000
_cell.length_c   1.000
_cell.angle_alpha   90.00
_cell.angle_beta   90.00
_cell.angle_gamma   90.00
#
_symmetry.space_group_name_H-M   'P 1'
#
loop_
_entity.id
_entity.type
_entity.pdbx_description
1 polymer ?
#
loop_
_entity_poly.entity_id
_entity_poly.type
_entity_poly.pdbx_seq_one_letter_code
_entity_poly.pdbx_strand_id
1 'polypeptide(L)'
;MLLLPYLLVLLQWYGLVANAEFFCNDVQNEAMAEQLRERVRYFQEQGREQDFFLVANPTWLDAKFPAQAKQVKRPCMALVSSDKQWVTFMKLRLDRVLKVDLVGMTAAEALSAGEPLPEFKKPEKWTAPYAMYSPRWWEKFYPS
;
A
#
# COMPACT_ATOMS: atom_id res chain seq x y z
N MET A 1 22.73 15.77 32.55
CA MET A 1 21.50 14.98 32.67
C MET A 1 20.90 14.84 31.27
N LEU A 2 21.35 13.81 30.52
CA LEU A 2 21.00 13.61 29.11
C LEU A 2 19.77 12.70 29.00
N LEU A 3 18.58 13.30 28.91
CA LEU A 3 17.33 12.60 28.59
C LEU A 3 17.03 12.73 27.09
N LEU A 4 17.89 12.14 26.24
CA LEU A 4 17.73 12.16 24.79
C LEU A 4 17.75 10.80 24.05
N PRO A 5 17.72 9.60 24.68
CA PRO A 5 17.64 8.38 23.86
C PRO A 5 16.21 8.01 23.43
N TYR A 6 15.17 8.72 23.89
CA TYR A 6 13.76 8.33 23.65
C TYR A 6 13.00 9.20 22.62
N LEU A 7 13.54 10.35 22.21
CA LEU A 7 12.77 11.31 21.40
C LEU A 7 12.87 11.10 19.87
N LEU A 8 13.66 10.12 19.44
CA LEU A 8 13.71 9.68 18.06
C LEU A 8 13.08 8.29 17.97
N VAL A 9 11.77 8.21 18.24
CA VAL A 9 10.97 7.12 17.66
C VAL A 9 11.04 7.36 16.16
N LEU A 10 12.06 6.79 15.50
CA LEU A 10 12.17 6.77 14.05
C LEU A 10 10.81 6.31 13.52
N LEU A 11 10.16 7.12 12.69
CA LEU A 11 8.94 6.72 12.00
C LEU A 11 9.20 5.36 11.34
N GLN A 12 8.48 4.34 11.81
CA GLN A 12 8.59 2.99 11.31
C GLN A 12 7.58 2.82 10.19
N TRP A 13 8.06 2.41 9.02
CA TRP A 13 7.22 2.10 7.88
C TRP A 13 6.94 0.60 7.82
N TYR A 14 5.79 0.26 7.27
CA TYR A 14 5.37 -1.13 7.05
C TYR A 14 4.77 -1.25 5.66
N GLY A 15 5.06 -2.36 4.97
CA GLY A 15 4.52 -2.65 3.65
C GLY A 15 3.65 -3.89 3.65
N LEU A 16 2.52 -3.85 2.94
CA LEU A 16 1.75 -5.01 2.54
C LEU A 16 1.90 -5.19 1.03
N VAL A 17 2.54 -6.28 0.63
CA VAL A 17 2.98 -6.51 -0.75
C VAL A 17 2.21 -7.68 -1.36
N ALA A 18 1.71 -7.50 -2.57
CA ALA A 18 1.12 -8.55 -3.39
C ALA A 18 1.21 -8.21 -4.88
N ASN A 19 0.71 -9.11 -5.70
CA ASN A 19 0.48 -8.83 -7.11
C ASN A 19 -0.40 -7.58 -7.29
N ALA A 20 -0.10 -6.76 -8.28
CA ALA A 20 -0.78 -5.49 -8.48
C ALA A 20 -2.24 -5.68 -8.95
N GLU A 21 -2.52 -6.71 -9.75
CA GLU A 21 -3.89 -7.00 -10.22
C GLU A 21 -4.82 -7.33 -9.05
N PHE A 22 -4.30 -8.04 -8.03
CA PHE A 22 -5.03 -8.25 -6.78
C PHE A 22 -5.46 -6.92 -6.17
N PHE A 23 -4.56 -5.95 -5.97
CA PHE A 23 -4.92 -4.65 -5.38
C PHE A 23 -5.88 -3.84 -6.27
N CYS A 24 -5.66 -3.87 -7.58
CA CYS A 24 -6.21 -2.87 -8.49
C CYS A 24 -7.51 -3.30 -9.20
N ASN A 25 -7.70 -4.61 -9.40
CA ASN A 25 -8.69 -5.15 -10.34
C ASN A 25 -9.47 -6.39 -9.82
N ASP A 26 -9.03 -7.01 -8.72
CA ASP A 26 -9.78 -8.12 -8.10
C ASP A 26 -11.06 -7.58 -7.43
N VAL A 27 -12.21 -8.17 -7.79
CA VAL A 27 -13.55 -7.82 -7.26
C VAL A 27 -13.58 -7.83 -5.73
N GLN A 28 -12.81 -8.72 -5.09
CA GLN A 28 -12.76 -8.81 -3.62
C GLN A 28 -12.17 -7.55 -2.95
N ASN A 29 -11.40 -6.76 -3.70
CA ASN A 29 -10.67 -5.60 -3.19
C ASN A 29 -11.29 -4.26 -3.57
N GLU A 30 -12.47 -4.23 -4.19
CA GLU A 30 -13.21 -2.98 -4.40
C GLU A 30 -13.49 -2.21 -3.11
N ALA A 31 -13.74 -2.95 -2.02
CA ALA A 31 -13.94 -2.40 -0.70
C ALA A 31 -12.68 -1.70 -0.16
N MET A 32 -11.47 -2.15 -0.56
CA MET A 32 -10.23 -1.46 -0.20
C MET A 32 -10.18 -0.08 -0.84
N ALA A 33 -10.59 0.07 -2.10
CA ALA A 33 -10.57 1.36 -2.77
C ALA A 33 -11.45 2.40 -2.04
N GLU A 34 -12.64 2.01 -1.56
CA GLU A 34 -13.45 2.88 -0.70
C GLU A 34 -12.79 3.14 0.64
N GLN A 35 -12.22 2.13 1.29
CA GLN A 35 -11.51 2.32 2.56
C GLN A 35 -10.37 3.32 2.46
N LEU A 36 -9.61 3.29 1.36
CA LEU A 36 -8.53 4.27 1.13
C LEU A 36 -9.10 5.68 0.92
N ARG A 37 -10.13 5.85 0.09
CA ARG A 37 -10.76 7.17 -0.12
C ARG A 37 -11.34 7.75 1.15
N GLU A 38 -12.05 6.94 1.91
CA GLU A 38 -12.67 7.33 3.16
C GLU A 38 -11.62 7.67 4.21
N ARG A 39 -10.50 6.94 4.25
CA ARG A 39 -9.38 7.28 5.14
C ARG A 39 -8.71 8.60 4.75
N VAL A 40 -8.58 8.91 3.45
CA VAL A 40 -8.12 10.24 3.00
C VAL A 40 -9.07 11.33 3.47
N ARG A 41 -10.38 11.16 3.26
CA ARG A 41 -11.41 12.12 3.72
C ARG A 41 -11.33 12.32 5.24
N TYR A 42 -11.26 11.23 5.99
CA TYR A 42 -11.10 11.28 7.45
C TYR A 42 -9.86 12.06 7.87
N PHE A 43 -8.70 11.84 7.23
CA PHE A 43 -7.50 12.61 7.54
C PHE A 43 -7.65 14.10 7.25
N GLN A 44 -8.25 14.46 6.11
CA GLN A 44 -8.53 15.86 5.76
C GLN A 44 -9.44 16.53 6.79
N GLU A 45 -10.52 15.85 7.21
CA GLU A 45 -11.46 16.34 8.22
C GLU A 45 -10.83 16.51 9.60
N GLN A 46 -9.80 15.72 9.91
CA GLN A 46 -9.05 15.82 11.16
C GLN A 46 -7.83 16.75 11.07
N GLY A 47 -7.58 17.38 9.92
CA GLY A 47 -6.36 18.19 9.69
C GLY A 47 -5.06 17.38 9.82
N ARG A 48 -5.11 16.08 9.51
CA ARG A 48 -3.98 15.15 9.59
C ARG A 48 -3.35 14.95 8.21
N GLU A 49 -2.03 14.82 8.19
CA GLU A 49 -1.31 14.42 6.99
C GLU A 49 -1.55 12.93 6.67
N GLN A 50 -1.51 12.61 5.38
CA GLN A 50 -1.64 11.24 4.91
C GLN A 50 -0.38 10.43 5.23
N ASP A 51 -0.58 9.30 5.90
CA ASP A 51 0.48 8.41 6.36
C ASP A 51 0.48 7.05 5.65
N PHE A 52 -0.22 6.94 4.52
CA PHE A 52 -0.32 5.71 3.74
C PHE A 52 -0.32 5.98 2.24
N PHE A 53 0.26 5.06 1.46
CA PHE A 53 0.43 5.21 0.02
C PHE A 53 0.42 3.85 -0.69
N LEU A 54 0.06 3.85 -1.97
CA LEU A 54 0.27 2.74 -2.88
C LEU A 54 1.58 2.95 -3.63
N VAL A 55 2.47 1.97 -3.59
CA VAL A 55 3.79 2.02 -4.23
C VAL A 55 3.85 0.94 -5.30
N ALA A 56 3.86 1.35 -6.57
CA ALA A 56 4.00 0.44 -7.70
C ALA A 56 5.43 -0.09 -7.80
N ASN A 57 5.57 -1.41 -7.99
CA ASN A 57 6.86 -2.09 -8.18
C ASN A 57 7.96 -1.56 -7.23
N PRO A 58 7.77 -1.64 -5.89
CA PRO A 58 8.66 -1.01 -4.92
C PRO A 58 10.12 -1.40 -5.13
N THR A 59 10.99 -0.41 -5.30
CA THR A 59 12.41 -0.61 -5.67
C THR A 59 13.20 -1.38 -4.61
N TRP A 60 12.74 -1.31 -3.36
CA TRP A 60 13.35 -1.97 -2.21
C TRP A 60 13.03 -3.45 -2.09
N LEU A 61 11.98 -3.98 -2.75
CA LEU A 61 11.51 -5.34 -2.51
C LEU A 61 12.56 -6.39 -2.91
N ASP A 62 13.05 -6.31 -4.14
CA ASP A 62 14.05 -7.24 -4.65
C ASP A 62 15.43 -7.00 -4.01
N ALA A 63 15.79 -5.73 -3.80
CA ALA A 63 17.10 -5.35 -3.27
C ALA A 63 17.29 -5.71 -1.79
N LYS A 64 16.24 -5.53 -0.96
CA LYS A 64 16.32 -5.69 0.49
C LYS A 64 15.62 -6.96 1.01
N PHE A 65 14.67 -7.52 0.26
CA PHE A 65 13.87 -8.69 0.69
C PHE A 65 13.74 -9.77 -0.40
N PRO A 66 14.86 -10.30 -0.93
CA PRO A 66 14.84 -11.22 -2.08
C PRO A 66 14.07 -12.54 -1.83
N ALA A 67 13.98 -13.00 -0.58
CA ALA A 67 13.23 -14.21 -0.25
C ALA A 67 11.71 -13.98 -0.30
N GLN A 68 11.25 -12.83 0.19
CA GLN A 68 9.85 -12.41 0.09
C GLN A 68 9.49 -12.06 -1.36
N ALA A 69 10.39 -11.39 -2.08
CA ALA A 69 10.20 -10.99 -3.47
C ALA A 69 9.85 -12.18 -4.39
N LYS A 70 10.47 -13.35 -4.16
CA LYS A 70 10.20 -14.59 -4.92
C LYS A 70 8.76 -15.13 -4.74
N GLN A 71 8.07 -14.73 -3.67
CA GLN A 71 6.69 -15.14 -3.38
C GLN A 71 5.66 -14.22 -4.04
N VAL A 72 6.08 -13.05 -4.56
CA VAL A 72 5.18 -12.02 -5.10
C VAL A 72 5.18 -12.09 -6.63
N LYS A 73 4.02 -12.41 -7.21
CA LYS A 73 3.83 -12.33 -8.67
C LYS A 73 3.89 -10.90 -9.18
N ARG A 74 4.52 -10.68 -10.33
CA ARG A 74 4.70 -9.37 -10.96
C ARG A 74 3.63 -9.08 -12.04
N PRO A 75 3.32 -7.80 -12.32
CA PRO A 75 3.76 -6.63 -11.57
C PRO A 75 3.19 -6.63 -10.15
N CYS A 76 3.85 -5.94 -9.23
CA CYS A 76 3.47 -5.93 -7.82
C CYS A 76 3.21 -4.52 -7.31
N MET A 77 2.49 -4.44 -6.20
CA MET A 77 2.20 -3.19 -5.50
C MET A 77 2.37 -3.41 -4.00
N ALA A 78 2.80 -2.36 -3.30
CA ALA A 78 2.79 -2.31 -1.86
C ALA A 78 1.80 -1.25 -1.36
N LEU A 79 0.98 -1.62 -0.37
CA LEU A 79 0.34 -0.64 0.51
C LEU A 79 1.32 -0.34 1.66
N VAL A 80 1.83 0.87 1.71
CA VAL A 80 2.85 1.31 2.66
C VAL A 80 2.24 2.31 3.64
N SER A 81 2.51 2.17 4.94
CA SER A 81 2.07 3.16 5.95
C SER A 81 2.95 3.13 7.18
N SER A 82 2.98 4.25 7.92
CA SER A 82 3.62 4.32 9.25
C SER A 82 2.67 3.95 10.41
N ASP A 83 1.38 3.77 10.14
CA ASP A 83 0.38 3.33 11.12
C ASP A 83 0.39 1.79 11.25
N LYS A 84 1.14 1.28 12.24
CA LYS A 84 1.27 -0.16 12.52
C LYS A 84 -0.07 -0.84 12.78
N GLN A 85 -0.99 -0.18 13.49
CA GLN A 85 -2.28 -0.76 13.85
C GLN A 85 -3.13 -0.92 12.60
N TRP A 86 -3.19 0.13 11.78
CA TRP A 86 -3.93 0.08 10.52
C TRP A 86 -3.33 -0.93 9.54
N VAL A 87 -2.00 -1.02 9.42
CA VAL A 87 -1.35 -2.05 8.58
C VAL A 87 -1.67 -3.45 9.06
N THR A 88 -1.76 -3.68 10.37
CA THR A 88 -2.14 -4.97 10.92
C THR A 88 -3.60 -5.31 10.61
N PHE A 89 -4.51 -4.34 10.72
CA PHE A 89 -5.89 -4.47 10.26
C PHE A 89 -5.96 -4.82 8.76
N MET A 90 -5.24 -4.07 7.92
CA MET A 90 -5.21 -4.30 6.47
C MET A 90 -4.63 -5.66 6.10
N LYS A 91 -3.61 -6.16 6.83
CA LYS A 91 -3.07 -7.51 6.63
C LYS A 91 -4.12 -8.59 6.86
N LEU A 92 -4.93 -8.45 7.92
CA LEU A 92 -6.01 -9.38 8.24
C LEU A 92 -7.14 -9.28 7.21
N ARG A 93 -7.49 -8.06 6.78
CA ARG A 93 -8.58 -7.81 5.82
C ARG A 93 -8.27 -8.29 4.40
N LEU A 94 -7.03 -8.14 3.96
CA LEU A 94 -6.60 -8.50 2.61
C LEU A 94 -6.18 -9.96 2.50
N ASP A 95 -5.69 -10.55 3.60
CA ASP A 95 -5.23 -11.94 3.76
C ASP A 95 -4.08 -12.35 2.82
N ARG A 96 -4.30 -12.30 1.50
CA ARG A 96 -3.40 -12.67 0.40
C ARG A 96 -2.26 -11.68 0.12
N VAL A 97 -1.74 -11.03 1.16
CA VAL A 97 -0.62 -10.08 1.10
C VAL A 97 0.50 -10.49 2.04
N LEU A 98 1.75 -10.25 1.63
CA LEU A 98 2.94 -10.39 2.47
C LEU A 98 3.13 -9.11 3.29
N LYS A 99 3.31 -9.25 4.61
CA LYS A 99 3.73 -8.13 5.45
C LYS A 99 5.25 -8.05 5.46
N VAL A 100 5.78 -6.87 5.17
CA VAL A 100 7.21 -6.54 5.21
C VAL A 100 7.42 -5.42 6.21
N ASP A 101 8.36 -5.62 7.12
CA ASP A 101 8.78 -4.59 8.07
C ASP A 101 9.87 -3.73 7.43
N LEU A 102 9.65 -2.41 7.37
CA LEU A 102 10.55 -1.45 6.73
C LEU A 102 11.28 -0.60 7.79
N VAL A 103 11.50 -1.16 9.00
CA VAL A 103 12.28 -0.50 10.06
C VAL A 103 13.60 0.05 9.51
N GLY A 104 13.86 1.32 9.83
CA GLY A 104 15.11 2.00 9.47
C GLY A 104 15.12 2.59 8.06
N MET A 105 14.10 2.36 7.24
CA MET A 105 13.96 3.06 5.96
C MET A 105 13.46 4.48 6.19
N THR A 106 14.02 5.41 5.41
CA THR A 106 13.46 6.76 5.27
C THR A 106 12.12 6.69 4.51
N ALA A 107 11.31 7.76 4.60
CA ALA A 107 10.09 7.87 3.80
C ALA A 107 10.40 7.77 2.29
N ALA A 108 11.48 8.41 1.83
CA ALA A 108 11.90 8.36 0.42
C ALA A 108 12.25 6.93 -0.04
N GLU A 109 12.91 6.14 0.80
CA GLU A 109 13.18 4.73 0.51
C GLU A 109 11.90 3.88 0.53
N ALA A 110 11.09 3.99 1.59
CA ALA A 110 9.88 3.19 1.76
C ALA A 110 8.84 3.44 0.64
N LEU A 111 8.78 4.68 0.16
CA LEU A 111 7.85 5.14 -0.89
C LEU A 111 8.45 5.10 -2.30
N SER A 112 9.67 4.57 -2.47
CA SER A 112 10.32 4.49 -3.77
C SER A 112 9.60 3.49 -4.69
N ALA A 113 8.86 4.03 -5.67
CA ALA A 113 8.19 3.27 -6.72
C ALA A 113 9.11 2.98 -7.91
N GLY A 114 8.88 1.85 -8.56
CA GLY A 114 9.54 1.47 -9.82
C GLY A 114 8.67 1.83 -11.03
N GLU A 115 8.74 0.98 -12.05
CA GLU A 115 7.97 1.16 -13.29
C GLU A 115 6.46 1.29 -13.04
N PRO A 116 5.72 2.10 -13.82
CA PRO A 116 4.28 2.19 -13.75
C PRO A 116 3.59 0.84 -13.98
N LEU A 117 2.39 0.67 -13.41
CA LEU A 117 1.58 -0.52 -13.65
C LEU A 117 0.92 -0.47 -15.03
N PRO A 118 0.75 -1.63 -15.69
CA PRO A 118 -0.04 -1.71 -16.91
C PRO A 118 -1.53 -1.52 -16.59
N GLU A 119 -2.34 -1.35 -17.62
CA GLU A 119 -3.78 -1.52 -17.48
C GLU A 119 -4.15 -3.00 -17.30
N PHE A 120 -5.06 -3.27 -16.38
CA PHE A 120 -5.56 -4.63 -16.13
C PHE A 120 -6.83 -4.90 -16.92
N LYS A 121 -6.99 -6.14 -17.42
CA LYS A 121 -8.18 -6.55 -18.15
C LYS A 121 -9.36 -6.59 -17.18
N LYS A 122 -10.45 -5.89 -17.55
CA LYS A 122 -11.69 -5.93 -16.77
C LYS A 122 -12.27 -7.36 -16.73
N PRO A 123 -12.91 -7.75 -15.62
CA PRO A 123 -13.62 -9.03 -15.55
C PRO A 123 -14.68 -9.12 -16.65
N GLU A 124 -14.82 -10.31 -17.24
CA GLU A 124 -15.79 -10.56 -18.31
C GLU A 124 -17.23 -10.50 -17.81
N LYS A 125 -17.45 -10.87 -16.54
CA LYS A 125 -18.74 -10.80 -15.86
C LYS A 125 -18.63 -9.90 -14.64
N TRP A 126 -19.41 -8.83 -14.65
CA TRP A 126 -19.54 -7.90 -13.54
C TRP A 126 -20.92 -8.02 -12.91
N THR A 127 -20.97 -8.28 -11.61
CA THR A 127 -22.22 -8.59 -10.90
C THR A 127 -22.56 -7.59 -9.80
N ALA A 128 -21.68 -6.63 -9.51
CA ALA A 128 -21.97 -5.61 -8.50
C ALA A 128 -23.07 -4.65 -9.00
N PRO A 129 -23.92 -4.11 -8.11
CA PRO A 129 -25.01 -3.21 -8.47
C PRO A 129 -24.55 -1.78 -8.81
N TYR A 130 -23.25 -1.55 -8.95
CA TYR A 130 -22.60 -0.27 -9.26
C TYR A 130 -21.49 -0.48 -10.30
N ALA A 131 -21.03 0.58 -10.95
CA ALA A 131 -19.97 0.47 -11.97
C ALA A 131 -18.59 0.18 -11.34
N MET A 132 -17.73 -0.53 -12.07
CA MET A 132 -16.30 -0.62 -11.72
C MET A 132 -15.66 0.75 -11.58
N TYR A 133 -14.62 0.83 -10.75
CA TYR A 133 -13.76 2.00 -10.72
C TYR A 133 -13.16 2.31 -12.08
N SER A 134 -12.89 3.60 -12.30
CA SER A 134 -12.14 4.06 -13.45
C SER A 134 -10.79 3.32 -13.51
N PRO A 135 -10.28 2.99 -14.70
CA PRO A 135 -8.91 2.54 -14.85
C PRO A 135 -7.95 3.45 -14.10
N ARG A 136 -6.90 2.87 -13.50
CA ARG A 136 -5.84 3.63 -12.81
C ARG A 136 -6.32 4.42 -11.59
N TRP A 137 -7.45 4.06 -10.98
CA TRP A 137 -7.95 4.72 -9.76
C TRP A 137 -6.91 4.75 -8.61
N TRP A 138 -6.03 3.74 -8.56
CA TRP A 138 -5.01 3.56 -7.54
C TRP A 138 -3.92 4.64 -7.55
N GLU A 139 -3.71 5.32 -8.68
CA GLU A 139 -2.66 6.33 -8.84
C GLU A 139 -2.90 7.58 -7.97
N LYS A 140 -4.15 7.81 -7.57
CA LYS A 140 -4.50 8.86 -6.61
C LYS A 140 -3.87 8.67 -5.23
N PHE A 141 -3.38 7.46 -4.94
CA PHE A 141 -2.72 7.11 -3.68
C PHE A 141 -1.21 6.94 -3.83
N TYR A 142 -0.65 7.24 -4.99
CA TYR A 142 0.81 7.27 -5.12
C TYR A 142 1.39 8.38 -4.25
N PRO A 143 2.64 8.22 -3.77
CA PRO A 143 3.37 9.31 -3.14
C PRO A 143 3.40 10.51 -4.09
N SER A 144 2.99 11.67 -3.57
CA SER A 144 3.01 12.97 -4.27
C SER A 144 4.40 13.56 -4.33
#